data_AF-A0A7S0LG30-F1
#
_entry.id   AF-A0A7S0LG30-F1
#
_cell.length_a   1.000
_cell.length_b   1.000
_cell.length_c   1.000
_cell.angle_alpha   90.00
_cell.angle_beta   90.00
_cell.angle_gamma   90.00
#
_symmetry.space_group_name_H-M   'P 1'
#
loop_
_entity.id
_entity.type
_entity.pdbx_description
1 polymer ?
#
loop_
_entity_poly.entity_id
_entity_poly.type
_entity_poly.pdbx_seq_one_letter_code
_entity_poly.pdbx_strand_id
1 'polypeptide(L)'
;LALGSMLLQQFPSRPAPPLQILRVASPTVMVSERHNQAYKETIKLFEPISRDVAMPDFTADERVSYGAVMPAGDASVQPLQLVHQSAVPLFSAEECAAVVSESESVSVQMGGWTSQRHFNHPTTDIPMARLPCTRKWLNTALHDRIYPFLGSCFEDALPDKRALRVADAFVVKYNASGGQTFLSP
;
A
#
# COMPACT_ATOMS: atom_id res chain seq x y z
N LEU A 1 5.06 51.99 -60.25
CA LEU A 1 5.73 50.99 -61.10
C LEU A 1 5.54 49.62 -60.45
N ALA A 2 4.99 48.68 -61.23
CA ALA A 2 4.85 47.23 -61.05
C ALA A 2 3.90 46.66 -59.98
N LEU A 3 2.80 46.12 -60.50
CA LEU A 3 1.81 45.20 -59.94
C LEU A 3 2.39 43.80 -59.67
N GLY A 4 1.73 43.01 -58.81
CA GLY A 4 1.91 41.57 -58.72
C GLY A 4 0.82 40.88 -57.89
N SER A 5 -0.25 40.46 -58.54
CA SER A 5 -1.32 39.58 -58.01
C SER A 5 -0.77 38.19 -57.70
N MET A 6 -1.23 37.54 -56.61
CA MET A 6 -1.11 36.08 -56.52
C MET A 6 -2.25 35.42 -55.71
N LEU A 7 -2.67 34.30 -56.27
CA LEU A 7 -3.86 33.49 -56.05
C LEU A 7 -4.15 33.03 -54.62
N LEU A 8 -5.45 32.97 -54.31
CA LEU A 8 -6.06 32.03 -53.36
C LEU A 8 -5.80 30.58 -53.80
N GLN A 9 -5.10 29.80 -52.97
CA GLN A 9 -5.15 28.33 -52.99
C GLN A 9 -5.77 27.85 -51.69
N GLN A 10 -6.98 27.28 -51.79
CA GLN A 10 -7.61 26.51 -50.73
C GLN A 10 -6.84 25.18 -50.57
N PHE A 11 -6.28 24.95 -49.38
CA PHE A 11 -5.72 23.65 -49.02
C PHE A 11 -6.85 22.70 -48.58
N PRO A 12 -6.87 21.43 -49.03
CA PRO A 12 -7.80 20.44 -48.51
C PRO A 12 -7.40 20.06 -47.07
N SER A 13 -8.36 20.14 -46.15
CA SER A 13 -8.24 19.67 -44.77
C SER A 13 -8.06 18.15 -44.74
N ARG A 14 -6.83 17.67 -44.51
CA ARG A 14 -6.61 16.27 -44.14
C ARG A 14 -6.96 16.08 -42.66
N PRO A 15 -7.77 15.07 -42.28
CA PRO A 15 -7.90 14.69 -40.88
C PRO A 15 -6.55 14.19 -40.37
N ALA A 16 -6.14 14.66 -39.19
CA ALA A 16 -4.97 14.14 -38.49
C ALA A 16 -5.17 12.64 -38.22
N PRO A 17 -4.14 11.79 -38.39
CA PRO A 17 -4.25 10.39 -38.02
C PRO A 17 -4.46 10.28 -36.50
N PRO A 18 -5.21 9.27 -36.02
CA PRO A 18 -5.39 9.05 -34.60
C PRO A 18 -4.01 8.85 -33.95
N LEU A 19 -3.77 9.56 -32.85
CA LEU A 19 -2.63 9.34 -31.97
C LEU A 19 -2.69 7.88 -31.49
N GLN A 20 -1.93 7.00 -32.14
CA GLN A 20 -1.59 5.72 -31.55
C GLN A 20 -0.68 6.02 -30.37
N ILE A 21 -1.24 5.98 -29.16
CA ILE A 21 -0.46 5.87 -27.93
C ILE A 21 0.26 4.53 -28.02
N LEU A 22 1.47 4.55 -28.56
CA LEU A 22 2.43 3.47 -28.40
C LEU A 22 2.68 3.35 -26.90
N ARG A 23 2.01 2.39 -26.25
CA ARG A 23 2.43 1.87 -24.96
C ARG A 23 3.82 1.28 -25.17
N VAL A 24 4.84 2.11 -24.99
CA VAL A 24 6.19 1.62 -24.78
C VAL A 24 6.12 0.86 -23.47
N ALA A 25 6.07 -0.47 -23.55
CA ALA A 25 6.26 -1.31 -22.38
C ALA A 25 7.67 -1.04 -21.89
N SER A 26 7.81 -0.12 -20.94
CA SER A 26 9.05 -0.01 -20.16
C SER A 26 9.32 -1.39 -19.57
N PRO A 27 10.54 -1.93 -19.71
CA PRO A 27 10.87 -3.19 -19.06
C PRO A 27 10.57 -3.00 -17.57
N THR A 28 9.67 -3.83 -17.05
CA THR A 28 9.35 -3.85 -15.63
C THR A 28 10.63 -4.29 -14.93
N VAL A 29 11.38 -3.32 -14.41
CA VAL A 29 12.52 -3.64 -13.55
C VAL A 29 11.91 -4.23 -12.29
N MET A 30 12.06 -5.53 -12.13
CA MET A 30 11.70 -6.23 -10.90
C MET A 30 12.65 -5.75 -9.79
N VAL A 31 12.34 -4.61 -9.20
CA VAL A 31 13.01 -4.14 -7.99
C VAL A 31 12.56 -5.05 -6.86
N SER A 32 13.37 -6.07 -6.58
CA SER A 32 13.13 -6.93 -5.44
C SER A 32 13.80 -6.33 -4.21
N GLU A 33 12.98 -5.92 -3.25
CA GLU A 33 13.41 -5.55 -1.90
C GLU A 33 14.18 -6.68 -1.17
N ARG A 34 14.17 -7.90 -1.72
CA ARG A 34 14.96 -9.05 -1.24
C ARG A 34 16.47 -8.81 -1.21
N HIS A 35 16.98 -7.78 -1.88
CA HIS A 35 18.39 -7.40 -1.79
C HIS A 35 18.71 -6.58 -0.54
N ASN A 36 17.72 -6.02 0.15
CA ASN A 36 17.91 -5.34 1.42
C ASN A 36 18.10 -6.37 2.53
N GLN A 37 19.30 -6.40 3.12
CA GLN A 37 19.65 -7.36 4.16
C GLN A 37 18.75 -7.23 5.40
N ALA A 38 18.26 -6.03 5.71
CA ALA A 38 17.33 -5.82 6.82
C ALA A 38 16.00 -6.57 6.59
N TYR A 39 15.49 -6.55 5.36
CA TYR A 39 14.24 -7.22 5.01
C TYR A 39 14.35 -8.74 4.96
N LYS A 40 15.53 -9.29 4.63
CA LYS A 40 15.73 -10.74 4.67
C LYS A 40 15.49 -11.34 6.05
N GLU A 41 15.81 -10.61 7.11
CA GLU A 41 15.63 -11.11 8.48
C GLU A 41 14.19 -10.90 8.99
N THR A 42 13.56 -9.77 8.65
CA THR A 42 12.16 -9.51 9.04
C THR A 42 11.17 -10.40 8.30
N ILE A 43 11.42 -10.72 7.01
CA ILE A 43 10.57 -11.64 6.24
C ILE A 43 10.46 -13.02 6.91
N LYS A 44 11.53 -13.51 7.56
CA LYS A 44 11.53 -14.82 8.25
C LYS A 44 10.60 -14.87 9.46
N LEU A 45 10.16 -13.71 9.95
CA LEU A 45 9.24 -13.62 11.08
C LEU A 45 7.80 -13.97 10.70
N PHE A 46 7.50 -13.96 9.40
CA PHE A 46 6.17 -14.20 8.87
C PHE A 46 6.13 -15.54 8.17
N GLU A 47 5.17 -16.37 8.57
CA GLU A 47 5.08 -17.73 8.06
C GLU A 47 4.67 -17.71 6.58
N PRO A 48 5.43 -18.37 5.68
CA PRO A 48 5.00 -18.51 4.30
C PRO A 48 3.76 -19.41 4.26
N ILE A 49 2.73 -18.97 3.55
CA ILE A 49 1.54 -19.78 3.36
C ILE A 49 1.90 -20.99 2.50
N SER A 50 1.67 -22.19 3.04
CA SER A 50 1.81 -23.42 2.28
C SER A 50 0.79 -23.44 1.14
N ARG A 51 1.19 -23.99 -0.01
CA ARG A 51 0.30 -24.15 -1.16
C ARG A 51 -0.89 -25.06 -0.86
N ASP A 52 -0.80 -25.89 0.16
CA ASP A 52 -1.85 -26.87 0.50
C ASP A 52 -2.91 -26.29 1.44
N VAL A 53 -2.69 -25.09 2.00
CA VAL A 53 -3.68 -24.45 2.88
C VAL A 53 -4.73 -23.73 2.02
N ALA A 54 -6.00 -24.04 2.27
CA ALA A 54 -7.10 -23.31 1.68
C ALA A 54 -7.16 -21.91 2.31
N MET A 55 -6.99 -20.88 1.49
CA MET A 55 -7.28 -19.52 1.90
C MET A 55 -8.77 -19.26 1.78
N PRO A 56 -9.42 -18.64 2.78
CA PRO A 56 -10.80 -18.24 2.64
C PRO A 56 -10.93 -17.26 1.48
N ASP A 57 -12.03 -17.38 0.73
CA ASP A 57 -12.42 -16.30 -0.17
C ASP A 57 -12.96 -15.16 0.67
N PHE A 58 -12.39 -13.98 0.46
CA PHE A 58 -12.96 -12.77 1.01
C PHE A 58 -14.16 -12.45 0.14
N THR A 59 -15.38 -12.65 0.66
CA THR A 59 -16.61 -12.27 -0.02
C THR A 59 -16.62 -10.74 -0.12
N ALA A 60 -16.08 -10.23 -1.22
CA ALA A 60 -15.79 -8.83 -1.43
C ALA A 60 -17.06 -7.97 -1.47
N ASP A 61 -18.19 -8.55 -1.87
CA ASP A 61 -19.43 -7.84 -2.22
C ASP A 61 -20.00 -6.95 -1.09
N GLU A 62 -19.84 -7.32 0.19
CA GLU A 62 -20.39 -6.52 1.30
C GLU A 62 -19.33 -5.74 2.09
N ARG A 63 -18.07 -6.14 2.00
CA ARG A 63 -17.00 -5.61 2.86
C ARG A 63 -15.97 -4.75 2.14
N VAL A 64 -15.99 -4.71 0.82
CA VAL A 64 -15.11 -3.83 0.03
C VAL A 64 -15.97 -2.70 -0.52
N SER A 65 -15.90 -1.53 0.10
CA SER A 65 -16.48 -0.33 -0.51
C SER A 65 -15.46 0.26 -1.48
N TYR A 66 -15.75 0.18 -2.78
CA TYR A 66 -15.07 1.00 -3.79
C TYR A 66 -15.57 2.43 -3.65
N GLY A 67 -14.96 3.16 -2.73
CA GLY A 67 -15.16 4.59 -2.59
C GLY A 67 -13.86 5.27 -2.94
N ALA A 68 -13.92 6.30 -3.78
CA ALA A 68 -12.94 7.36 -3.74
C ALA A 68 -12.68 7.69 -2.26
N VAL A 69 -11.46 7.45 -1.76
CA VAL A 69 -11.03 8.22 -0.59
C VAL A 69 -11.00 9.66 -1.07
N MET A 70 -12.12 10.35 -0.89
CA MET A 70 -12.21 11.76 -1.22
C MET A 70 -11.19 12.44 -0.31
N PRO A 71 -10.15 13.11 -0.84
CA PRO A 71 -9.39 14.00 0.01
C PRO A 71 -10.40 14.98 0.63
N ALA A 72 -10.28 15.18 1.95
CA ALA A 72 -11.22 16.03 2.67
C ALA A 72 -11.34 17.39 1.97
N GLY A 73 -12.50 17.65 1.34
CA GLY A 73 -12.91 18.99 0.92
C GLY A 73 -13.01 19.32 -0.58
N ASP A 74 -12.79 18.39 -1.53
CA ASP A 74 -12.92 18.75 -2.95
C ASP A 74 -13.56 17.66 -3.83
N ALA A 75 -14.80 17.93 -4.28
CA ALA A 75 -15.57 17.06 -5.18
C ALA A 75 -15.03 17.03 -6.62
N SER A 76 -14.03 17.86 -6.96
CA SER A 76 -13.39 17.88 -8.28
C SER A 76 -12.24 16.88 -8.42
N VAL A 77 -11.80 16.24 -7.33
CA VAL A 77 -10.70 15.27 -7.35
C VAL A 77 -11.23 13.90 -7.73
N GLN A 78 -10.64 13.34 -8.80
CA GLN A 78 -10.95 11.98 -9.24
C GLN A 78 -10.66 10.97 -8.12
N PRO A 79 -11.46 9.89 -7.99
CA PRO A 79 -11.20 8.80 -7.06
C PRO A 79 -9.76 8.31 -7.14
N LEU A 80 -9.10 8.09 -6.01
CA LEU A 80 -7.82 7.40 -5.97
C LEU A 80 -8.05 5.93 -6.36
N GLN A 81 -7.96 5.62 -7.65
CA GLN A 81 -8.32 4.32 -8.25
C GLN A 81 -7.54 3.10 -7.70
N LEU A 82 -6.45 3.33 -6.98
CA LEU A 82 -5.58 2.30 -6.39
C LEU A 82 -5.63 2.28 -4.86
N VAL A 83 -6.55 3.02 -4.24
CA VAL A 83 -6.74 3.05 -2.80
C VAL A 83 -8.05 2.36 -2.46
N HIS A 84 -7.96 1.34 -1.61
CA HIS A 84 -9.09 0.51 -1.22
C HIS A 84 -9.31 0.61 0.29
N GLN A 85 -10.57 0.66 0.69
CA GLN A 85 -10.99 0.66 2.08
C GLN A 85 -12.06 -0.39 2.29
N SER A 86 -12.00 -1.09 3.42
CA SER A 86 -13.05 -2.00 3.83
C SER A 86 -14.27 -1.22 4.36
N ALA A 87 -15.48 -1.62 3.96
CA ALA A 87 -16.74 -1.02 4.40
C ALA A 87 -17.00 -1.24 5.90
N VAL A 88 -16.41 -2.30 6.45
CA VAL A 88 -16.43 -2.64 7.88
C VAL A 88 -15.01 -2.81 8.39
N PRO A 89 -14.75 -2.67 9.70
CA PRO A 89 -13.42 -2.93 10.27
C PRO A 89 -12.93 -4.35 9.95
N LEU A 90 -11.68 -4.48 9.51
CA LEU A 90 -11.03 -5.78 9.30
C LEU A 90 -10.75 -6.52 10.63
N PHE A 91 -10.56 -5.77 11.70
CA PHE A 91 -10.25 -6.27 13.05
C PHE A 91 -11.19 -5.65 14.07
N SER A 92 -11.49 -6.40 15.11
CA SER A 92 -12.28 -5.94 16.24
C SER A 92 -11.53 -4.92 17.11
N ALA A 93 -12.28 -4.16 17.91
CA ALA A 93 -11.68 -3.25 18.88
C ALA A 93 -10.83 -3.98 19.93
N GLU A 94 -11.22 -5.20 20.34
CA GLU A 94 -10.44 -5.99 21.29
C GLU A 94 -9.10 -6.44 20.69
N GLU A 95 -9.10 -6.88 19.44
CA GLU A 95 -7.86 -7.24 18.73
C GLU A 95 -6.90 -6.05 18.66
N CYS A 96 -7.40 -4.87 18.26
CA CYS A 96 -6.59 -3.66 18.23
C CYS A 96 -6.07 -3.27 19.62
N ALA A 97 -6.91 -3.38 20.66
CA ALA A 97 -6.53 -3.08 22.04
C ALA A 97 -5.41 -4.03 22.54
N ALA A 98 -5.44 -5.31 22.16
CA ALA A 98 -4.40 -6.27 22.51
C ALA A 98 -3.04 -5.89 21.89
N VAL A 99 -3.03 -5.46 20.62
CA VAL A 99 -1.81 -4.98 19.94
C VAL A 99 -1.24 -3.74 20.63
N VAL A 100 -2.09 -2.77 20.97
CA VAL A 100 -1.69 -1.56 21.69
C VAL A 100 -1.13 -1.91 23.07
N SER A 101 -1.82 -2.79 23.82
CA SER A 101 -1.39 -3.18 25.16
C SER A 101 -0.03 -3.85 25.18
N GLU A 102 0.25 -4.78 24.26
CA GLU A 102 1.57 -5.40 24.16
C GLU A 102 2.64 -4.38 23.78
N SER A 103 2.33 -3.49 22.81
CA SER A 103 3.25 -2.45 22.35
C SER A 103 3.65 -1.50 23.47
N GLU A 104 2.70 -0.99 24.25
CA GLU A 104 3.01 -0.10 25.38
C GLU A 104 3.82 -0.83 26.46
N SER A 105 3.47 -2.09 26.79
CA SER A 105 4.23 -2.90 27.75
C SER A 105 5.68 -3.12 27.30
N VAL A 106 5.88 -3.51 26.05
CA VAL A 106 7.21 -3.74 25.47
C VAL A 106 8.00 -2.42 25.39
N SER A 107 7.33 -1.30 25.10
CA SER A 107 7.99 0.01 25.09
C SER A 107 8.65 0.34 26.43
N VAL A 108 7.98 0.07 27.55
CA VAL A 108 8.53 0.31 28.90
C VAL A 108 9.78 -0.55 29.13
N GLN A 109 9.74 -1.81 28.73
CA GLN A 109 10.88 -2.73 28.86
C GLN A 109 12.08 -2.32 28.01
N MET A 110 11.83 -1.66 26.86
CA MET A 110 12.86 -1.15 25.96
C MET A 110 13.40 0.23 26.36
N GLY A 111 12.87 0.86 27.42
CA GLY A 111 13.22 2.22 27.80
C GLY A 111 12.53 3.30 26.95
N GLY A 112 11.49 2.93 26.20
CA GLY A 112 10.67 3.81 25.37
C GLY A 112 10.41 3.26 23.97
N TRP A 113 9.65 4.03 23.19
CA TRP A 113 9.48 3.85 21.75
C TRP A 113 10.76 4.31 21.02
N THR A 114 11.08 3.72 19.87
CA THR A 114 12.30 4.09 19.11
C THR A 114 11.96 4.88 17.85
N SER A 115 12.86 5.77 17.42
CA SER A 115 12.77 6.50 16.15
C SER A 115 13.87 6.12 15.15
N GLN A 116 14.70 5.12 15.48
CA GLN A 116 15.98 4.90 14.82
C GLN A 116 15.94 3.85 13.70
N ARG A 117 14.78 3.25 13.40
CA ARG A 117 14.69 2.15 12.41
C ARG A 117 14.70 2.62 10.96
N HIS A 118 14.09 3.76 10.66
CA HIS A 118 13.97 4.27 9.29
C HIS A 118 14.82 5.55 9.15
N PHE A 119 16.02 5.42 8.56
CA PHE A 119 16.98 6.53 8.46
C PHE A 119 16.45 7.71 7.64
N ASN A 120 15.77 7.45 6.53
CA ASN A 120 15.26 8.50 5.64
C ASN A 120 13.95 9.11 6.14
N HIS A 121 13.12 8.32 6.82
CA HIS A 121 11.77 8.71 7.26
C HIS A 121 11.47 8.12 8.65
N PRO A 122 12.09 8.65 9.72
CA PRO A 122 12.00 8.06 11.05
C PRO A 122 10.59 8.15 11.62
N THR A 123 10.03 6.99 11.97
CA THR A 123 8.77 6.84 12.71
C THR A 123 9.05 6.47 14.16
N THR A 124 8.20 6.92 15.08
CA THR A 124 8.21 6.46 16.48
C THR A 124 7.48 5.12 16.57
N ASP A 125 8.22 4.02 16.62
CA ASP A 125 7.67 2.69 16.41
C ASP A 125 8.28 1.59 17.29
N ILE A 126 7.66 0.41 17.22
CA ILE A 126 8.18 -0.86 17.75
C ILE A 126 8.13 -1.90 16.63
N PRO A 127 9.25 -2.56 16.30
CA PRO A 127 9.27 -3.60 15.28
C PRO A 127 8.52 -4.85 15.76
N MET A 128 7.83 -5.53 14.84
CA MET A 128 7.07 -6.75 15.13
C MET A 128 7.94 -7.87 15.73
N ALA A 129 9.26 -7.84 15.49
CA ALA A 129 10.22 -8.74 16.11
C ALA A 129 10.21 -8.71 17.65
N ARG A 130 9.78 -7.59 18.24
CA ARG A 130 9.69 -7.37 19.70
C ARG A 130 8.30 -7.64 20.29
N LEU A 131 7.31 -7.94 19.45
CA LEU A 131 5.90 -8.13 19.83
C LEU A 131 5.46 -9.57 19.51
N PRO A 132 5.89 -10.58 20.29
CA PRO A 132 5.65 -11.98 19.94
C PRO A 132 4.16 -12.36 19.85
N CYS A 133 3.29 -11.80 20.69
CA CYS A 133 1.87 -12.12 20.66
C CYS A 133 1.20 -11.48 19.43
N THR A 134 1.46 -10.20 19.19
CA THR A 134 1.00 -9.45 18.01
C THR A 134 1.51 -10.09 16.74
N ARG A 135 2.78 -10.52 16.69
CA ARG A 135 3.33 -11.22 15.53
C ARG A 135 2.58 -12.50 15.23
N LYS A 136 2.31 -13.32 16.25
CA LYS A 136 1.54 -14.56 16.09
C LYS A 136 0.13 -14.27 15.58
N TRP A 137 -0.54 -13.29 16.18
CA TRP A 137 -1.86 -12.82 15.72
C TRP A 137 -1.82 -12.35 14.26
N LEU A 138 -0.82 -11.56 13.89
CA LEU A 138 -0.68 -11.04 12.52
C LEU A 138 -0.44 -12.18 11.52
N ASN A 139 0.36 -13.20 11.85
CA ASN A 139 0.54 -14.37 10.97
C ASN A 139 -0.79 -15.05 10.64
N THR A 140 -1.67 -15.22 11.63
CA THR A 140 -3.02 -15.74 11.41
C THR A 140 -3.88 -14.76 10.60
N ALA A 141 -3.87 -13.47 10.96
CA ALA A 141 -4.66 -12.45 10.28
C ALA A 141 -4.25 -12.24 8.80
N LEU A 142 -2.97 -12.40 8.48
CA LEU A 142 -2.45 -12.33 7.12
C LEU A 142 -3.13 -13.36 6.22
N HIS A 143 -3.18 -14.60 6.68
CA HIS A 143 -3.80 -15.70 5.97
C HIS A 143 -5.33 -15.57 5.90
N ASP A 144 -5.97 -15.33 7.04
CA ASP A 144 -7.42 -15.45 7.16
C ASP A 144 -8.18 -14.22 6.63
N ARG A 145 -7.54 -13.05 6.63
CA ARG A 145 -8.22 -11.76 6.36
C ARG A 145 -7.46 -10.85 5.40
N ILE A 146 -6.19 -10.56 5.64
CA ILE A 146 -5.47 -9.51 4.89
C ILE A 146 -5.18 -9.92 3.44
N TYR A 147 -4.56 -11.08 3.21
CA TYR A 147 -4.26 -11.50 1.83
C TYR A 147 -5.51 -11.83 1.00
N PRO A 148 -6.56 -12.48 1.56
CA PRO A 148 -7.84 -12.58 0.88
C PRO A 148 -8.41 -11.21 0.48
N PHE A 149 -8.40 -10.23 1.38
CA PHE A 149 -8.85 -8.86 1.10
C PHE A 149 -8.03 -8.19 0.00
N LEU A 150 -6.69 -8.22 0.10
CA LEU A 150 -5.80 -7.66 -0.94
C LEU A 150 -5.99 -8.34 -2.30
N GLY A 151 -6.20 -9.65 -2.32
CA GLY A 151 -6.54 -10.40 -3.53
C GLY A 151 -7.79 -9.89 -4.21
N SER A 152 -8.84 -9.56 -3.43
CA SER A 152 -10.07 -8.99 -3.98
C SER A 152 -9.93 -7.53 -4.43
N CYS A 153 -9.10 -6.74 -3.75
CA CYS A 153 -8.88 -5.34 -4.13
C CYS A 153 -8.09 -5.21 -5.44
N PHE A 154 -7.19 -6.15 -5.71
CA PHE A 154 -6.22 -6.06 -6.79
C PHE A 154 -6.25 -7.28 -7.72
N GLU A 155 -7.40 -7.90 -7.95
CA GLU A 155 -7.53 -9.15 -8.72
C GLU A 155 -6.78 -9.11 -10.08
N ASP A 156 -6.90 -7.99 -10.82
CA ASP A 156 -6.24 -7.78 -12.12
C ASP A 156 -4.71 -7.64 -12.01
N ALA A 157 -4.20 -7.13 -10.89
CA ALA A 157 -2.78 -6.82 -10.68
C ALA A 157 -2.06 -7.86 -9.80
N LEU A 158 -2.81 -8.68 -9.06
CA LEU A 158 -2.34 -9.68 -8.12
C LEU A 158 -2.93 -11.05 -8.51
N PRO A 159 -2.36 -11.71 -9.53
CA PRO A 159 -2.88 -12.97 -10.06
C PRO A 159 -2.81 -14.13 -9.06
N ASP A 160 -1.96 -14.02 -8.03
CA ASP A 160 -1.88 -14.99 -6.95
C ASP A 160 -1.70 -14.29 -5.59
N LYS A 161 -2.79 -14.19 -4.81
CA LYS A 161 -2.78 -13.67 -3.43
C LYS A 161 -1.85 -14.46 -2.49
N ARG A 162 -1.50 -15.71 -2.81
CA ARG A 162 -0.55 -16.54 -2.03
C ARG A 162 0.89 -16.12 -2.26
N ALA A 163 1.18 -15.27 -3.25
CA ALA A 163 2.52 -14.74 -3.50
C ALA A 163 2.89 -13.57 -2.57
N LEU A 164 1.92 -12.97 -1.87
CA LEU A 164 2.16 -11.85 -0.95
C LEU A 164 3.08 -12.26 0.21
N ARG A 165 4.03 -11.37 0.54
CA ARG A 165 4.95 -11.54 1.67
C ARG A 165 5.07 -10.21 2.40
N VAL A 166 5.16 -10.29 3.73
CA VAL A 166 5.44 -9.12 4.56
C VAL A 166 6.96 -8.88 4.54
N ALA A 167 7.36 -7.74 3.99
CA ALA A 167 8.76 -7.31 3.99
C ALA A 167 9.17 -6.73 5.35
N ASP A 168 8.33 -5.89 5.93
CA ASP A 168 8.51 -5.31 7.26
C ASP A 168 7.14 -5.07 7.92
N ALA A 169 7.08 -5.15 9.25
CA ALA A 169 5.90 -4.78 10.02
C ALA A 169 6.29 -4.22 11.39
N PHE A 170 5.54 -3.21 11.82
CA PHE A 170 5.80 -2.48 13.04
C PHE A 170 4.54 -1.73 13.49
N VAL A 171 4.50 -1.37 14.76
CA VAL A 171 3.44 -0.52 15.32
C VAL A 171 4.02 0.87 15.49
N VAL A 172 3.34 1.88 14.94
CA VAL A 172 3.72 3.29 15.08
C VAL A 172 2.85 3.96 16.14
N LYS A 173 3.44 4.84 16.94
CA LYS A 173 2.73 5.69 17.88
C LYS A 173 2.91 7.15 17.51
N TYR A 174 1.79 7.81 17.25
CA TYR A 174 1.74 9.26 17.11
C TYR A 174 1.21 9.87 18.40
N ASN A 175 1.83 10.95 18.85
CA ASN A 175 1.33 11.74 19.96
C ASN A 175 1.51 13.24 19.65
N ALA A 176 0.61 14.08 20.16
CA ALA A 176 0.67 15.52 19.88
C ALA A 176 1.92 16.19 20.49
N SER A 177 2.47 15.60 21.56
CA SER A 177 3.67 16.06 22.26
C SER A 177 4.99 15.64 21.60
N GLY A 178 4.97 14.84 20.54
CA GLY A 178 6.16 14.22 19.96
C GLY A 178 5.87 13.27 18.78
N GLY A 179 6.68 13.36 17.74
CA GLY A 179 6.55 12.57 16.50
C GLY A 179 6.94 13.39 15.27
N GLN A 180 6.82 12.78 14.08
CA GLN A 180 7.03 13.49 12.81
C GLN A 180 5.90 14.52 12.60
N THR A 181 6.22 15.81 12.71
CA THR A 181 5.26 16.93 12.56
C THR A 181 5.28 17.56 11.16
N PHE A 182 6.13 17.06 10.26
CA PHE A 182 6.26 17.54 8.89
C PHE A 182 6.73 16.41 7.96
N LEU A 183 6.29 16.44 6.70
CA LEU A 183 6.90 15.66 5.62
C LEU A 183 8.12 16.43 5.13
N SER A 184 9.26 15.78 5.00
CA SER A 184 10.42 16.39 4.33
C SER A 184 10.04 16.74 2.89
N PRO A 185 10.38 17.95 2.39
CA PRO A 185 10.04 18.38 1.03
C PRO A 185 10.71 17.53 -0.06
#